data_AF-A0A291TAR0-F1
#
_entry.id   AF-A0A291TAR0-F1
#
_cell.length_a   1.000
_cell.length_b   1.000
_cell.length_c   1.000
_cell.angle_alpha   90.00
_cell.angle_beta   90.00
_cell.angle_gamma   90.00
#
_symmetry.space_group_name_H-M   'P 1'
#
loop_
_entity.id
_entity.type
_entity.pdbx_description
1 polymer ?
#
loop_
_entity_poly.entity_id
_entity_poly.type
_entity_poly.pdbx_seq_one_letter_code
_entity_poly.pdbx_strand_id
1 'polypeptide(L)' 'MTAQEYFERDPEREEFYRTFYKICRQFNVTWSSASPEVKAFVEEATRVAYEQGKARRNGENLNTVKPFFGDEAC' A
#
# COMPACT_ATOMS: atom_id res chain seq x y z
N MET A 1 13.37 -22.37 -1.86
CA MET A 1 12.89 -21.95 -0.53
C MET A 1 13.80 -22.56 0.53
N THR A 2 15.01 -22.01 0.62
CA THR A 2 15.99 -22.26 1.67
C THR A 2 15.68 -21.36 2.88
N ALA A 3 16.17 -21.71 4.07
CA ALA A 3 15.94 -20.89 5.27
C ALA A 3 16.47 -19.45 5.11
N GLN A 4 17.54 -19.24 4.33
CA GLN A 4 18.07 -17.90 4.03
C GLN A 4 17.06 -17.03 3.28
N GLU A 5 16.37 -17.57 2.27
CA GLU A 5 15.33 -16.84 1.52
C GLU A 5 14.14 -16.41 2.41
N TYR A 6 13.91 -17.09 3.55
CA TYR A 6 12.89 -16.69 4.53
C TYR A 6 13.31 -15.50 5.40
N PHE A 7 14.61 -15.37 5.68
CA PHE A 7 15.17 -14.31 6.51
C PHE A 7 15.63 -13.09 5.71
N GLU A 8 15.78 -13.25 4.39
CA GLU A 8 16.11 -12.15 3.50
C GLU A 8 14.96 -11.13 3.51
N ARG A 9 15.18 -10.03 4.21
CA ARG A 9 14.23 -8.94 4.32
C ARG A 9 14.31 -8.12 3.05
N ASP A 10 13.37 -8.35 2.16
CA ASP A 10 13.16 -7.45 1.03
C ASP A 10 12.72 -6.07 1.56
N PRO A 11 13.51 -5.01 1.34
CA PRO A 11 13.23 -3.68 1.89
C PRO A 11 11.96 -3.06 1.29
N GLU A 12 11.61 -3.38 0.04
CA GLU A 12 10.35 -2.93 -0.57
C GLU A 12 9.15 -3.60 0.10
N ARG A 13 9.22 -4.90 0.37
CA ARG A 13 8.19 -5.66 1.08
C ARG A 13 7.97 -5.11 2.49
N GLU A 14 9.04 -4.78 3.22
CA GLU A 14 8.92 -4.21 4.57
C GLU A 14 8.23 -2.84 4.54
N GLU A 15 8.55 -2.01 3.55
CA GLU A 15 7.94 -0.69 3.38
C GLU A 15 6.47 -0.74 2.96
N PHE A 16 6.11 -1.69 2.09
CA PHE A 16 4.73 -1.97 1.73
C PHE A 16 3.91 -2.34 2.97
N TYR A 17 4.35 -3.32 3.76
CA TYR A 17 3.62 -3.71 4.97
C TYR A 17 3.56 -2.61 6.01
N ARG A 18 4.63 -1.82 6.15
CA ARG A 18 4.62 -0.64 7.04
C ARG A 18 3.53 0.35 6.63
N THR A 19 3.35 0.57 5.34
CA THR A 19 2.30 1.43 4.79
C THR A 19 0.92 0.82 5.05
N PHE A 20 0.77 -0.47 4.75
CA PHE A 20 -0.46 -1.23 4.99
C PHE A 20 -0.94 -1.15 6.45
N TYR A 21 -0.07 -1.47 7.41
CA TYR A 21 -0.41 -1.42 8.83
C TYR A 21 -0.76 0.00 9.29
N LYS A 22 -0.12 1.02 8.72
CA LYS A 22 -0.45 2.42 9.00
C LYS A 22 -1.87 2.76 8.52
N ILE A 23 -2.24 2.33 7.32
CA ILE A 23 -3.60 2.50 6.77
C ILE A 23 -4.63 1.77 7.63
N CYS A 24 -4.40 0.49 7.95
CA CYS A 24 -5.28 -0.28 8.83
C CYS A 24 -5.51 0.44 10.16
N ARG A 25 -4.45 0.96 10.78
CA ARG A 25 -4.55 1.72 12.04
C ARG A 25 -5.31 3.03 11.85
N GLN A 26 -5.08 3.75 10.76
CA GLN A 26 -5.72 5.04 10.49
C GLN A 26 -7.24 4.92 10.35
N PHE A 27 -7.72 3.86 9.69
CA PHE A 27 -9.15 3.59 9.51
C PHE A 27 -9.74 2.68 10.58
N ASN A 28 -8.97 2.34 11.61
CA ASN A 28 -9.35 1.42 12.68
C ASN A 28 -9.90 0.08 12.15
N VAL A 29 -9.29 -0.43 11.07
CA VAL A 29 -9.68 -1.65 10.38
C VAL A 29 -8.90 -2.83 10.95
N THR A 30 -9.63 -3.81 11.45
CA THR A 30 -9.09 -5.15 11.73
C THR A 30 -9.15 -5.98 10.47
N TRP A 31 -8.01 -6.08 9.76
CA TRP A 31 -7.92 -6.74 8.45
C TRP A 31 -8.52 -8.15 8.40
N SER A 32 -8.27 -8.96 9.43
CA SER A 32 -8.76 -10.35 9.50
C SER A 32 -10.30 -10.45 9.51
N SER A 33 -10.99 -9.47 10.12
CA SER A 33 -12.45 -9.44 10.24
C SER A 33 -13.12 -8.44 9.28
N ALA A 34 -12.35 -7.77 8.43
CA ALA A 34 -12.87 -6.78 7.50
C ALA A 34 -13.73 -7.42 6.41
N SER A 35 -14.83 -6.74 6.03
CA SER A 35 -15.63 -7.11 4.86
C SER A 35 -14.80 -7.01 3.58
N PRO A 36 -15.16 -7.72 2.50
CA PRO A 36 -14.44 -7.65 1.23
C PRO A 36 -14.35 -6.21 0.67
N GLU A 37 -15.39 -5.40 0.84
CA GLU A 37 -15.38 -3.99 0.42
C GLU A 37 -14.36 -3.16 1.21
N VAL A 38 -14.27 -3.35 2.53
CA VAL A 38 -13.28 -2.68 3.37
C VAL A 38 -11.87 -3.16 3.05
N LYS A 39 -11.70 -4.45 2.72
CA LYS A 39 -10.42 -5.00 2.29
C LYS A 39 -9.95 -4.34 0.98
N ALA A 40 -10.82 -4.28 -0.02
CA ALA A 40 -10.54 -3.61 -1.29
C ALA A 40 -10.17 -2.13 -1.10
N PHE A 41 -10.87 -1.43 -0.21
CA PHE A 41 -10.54 -0.04 0.15
C PHE A 41 -9.13 0.08 0.76
N VAL A 42 -8.80 -0.76 1.75
CA VAL A 42 -7.49 -0.73 2.42
C VAL A 42 -6.36 -1.11 1.47
N GLU A 43 -6.58 -2.07 0.57
CA GLU A 43 -5.63 -2.45 -0.48
C GLU A 43 -5.32 -1.26 -1.39
N GLU A 44 -6.36 -0.59 -1.90
CA GLU A 44 -6.18 0.55 -2.78
C GLU A 44 -5.55 1.74 -2.05
N ALA A 45 -5.88 1.94 -0.78
CA ALA A 45 -5.30 3.00 0.05
C ALA A 45 -3.82 2.76 0.30
N THR A 46 -3.46 1.50 0.51
CA THR A 46 -2.08 1.07 0.67
C THR A 46 -1.31 1.27 -0.64
N ARG A 47 -1.87 0.85 -1.79
CA ARG A 47 -1.26 1.04 -3.11
C ARG A 47 -0.93 2.52 -3.35
N VAL A 48 -1.94 3.39 -3.26
CA VAL A 48 -1.77 4.82 -3.53
C VAL A 48 -0.78 5.46 -2.56
N ALA A 49 -0.88 5.16 -1.26
CA ALA A 49 0.03 5.72 -0.27
C ALA A 49 1.48 5.24 -0.47
N TYR A 50 1.66 3.97 -0.86
CA TYR A 50 2.98 3.41 -1.15
C TYR A 50 3.61 4.06 -2.38
N GLU A 51 2.87 4.15 -3.49
CA GLU A 51 3.33 4.75 -4.74
C GLU A 51 3.62 6.25 -4.57
N GLN A 52 2.76 6.99 -3.86
CA GLN A 52 3.04 8.39 -3.51
C GLN A 52 4.29 8.53 -2.64
N GLY A 53 4.50 7.63 -1.68
CA GLY A 53 5.70 7.58 -0.86
C GLY A 53 6.96 7.33 -1.71
N LYS A 54 6.88 6.40 -2.65
CA LYS A 54 7.95 6.05 -3.59
C LYS A 54 8.27 7.23 -4.53
N ALA A 55 7.26 7.82 -5.15
CA ALA A 55 7.42 9.00 -6.01
C ALA A 55 8.08 10.17 -5.25
N ARG A 56 7.65 10.45 -4.00
CA ARG A 56 8.26 11.50 -3.17
C ARG A 56 9.72 11.24 -2.86
N ARG A 57 10.11 10.00 -2.56
CA ARG A 57 11.52 9.63 -2.31
C ARG A 57 12.38 9.75 -3.56
N ASN A 58 11.80 9.45 -4.71
CA ASN A 58 12.48 9.51 -6.00
C ASN A 58 12.50 10.93 -6.62
N GLY A 59 11.79 11.89 -6.03
CA GLY A 59 11.64 13.24 -6.60
C GLY A 59 10.72 13.29 -7.81
N GLU A 60 9.88 12.28 -8.01
CA GLU A 60 8.93 12.18 -9.11
C GLU A 60 7.65 12.98 -8.81
N ASN A 61 6.97 13.41 -9.87
CA ASN A 61 5.73 14.15 -9.73
C ASN A 61 4.61 13.21 -9.26
N LEU A 62 3.85 13.61 -8.23
CA LEU A 62 2.75 12.79 -7.68
C LEU A 62 1.63 12.50 -8.69
N ASN A 63 1.51 13.29 -9.76
CA ASN A 63 0.53 13.07 -10.83
C ASN A 63 0.83 11.82 -11.66
N THR A 64 2.01 11.20 -11.53
CA THR A 64 2.30 9.91 -12.15
C THR A 64 1.69 8.74 -11.39
N VAL A 65 1.26 8.95 -10.13
CA VAL A 65 0.63 7.92 -9.33
C VAL A 65 -0.84 7.80 -9.72
N LYS A 66 -1.25 6.60 -10.13
CA LYS A 66 -2.64 6.33 -10.51
C LYS A 66 -3.57 6.69 -9.34
N PRO A 67 -4.61 7.53 -9.59
CA PRO A 67 -5.53 7.98 -8.55
C PRO A 67 -6.29 6.83 -7.89
N PHE A 68 -6.81 7.08 -6.69
CA PHE A 68 -7.50 6.11 -5.86
C PHE A 68 -8.86 5.70 -6.44
N PHE A 69 -9.60 6.67 -6.97
CA PHE A 69 -10.84 6.44 -7.73
C PHE A 69 -10.52 6.66 -9.21
N GLY A 70 -11.16 5.85 -10.07
CA GLY A 70 -10.78 5.66 -11.47
C GLY A 70 -10.54 6.92 -12.30
N ASP A 71 -9.74 6.74 -13.35
CA ASP A 71 -9.43 7.73 -14.39
C ASP A 71 -10.60 7.92 -15.39
N GLU A 72 -11.85 7.71 -14.95
CA GLU A 72 -13.03 8.08 -15.74
C GLU A 72 -13.34 9.56 -15.46
N ALA A 73 -12.50 10.43 -16.01
CA ALA A 73 -13.00 11.72 -16.44
C ALA A 73 -13.98 11.45 -17.60
N CYS A 74 -15.27 11.62 -17.32
CA CYS A 74 -16.45 11.68 -18.21
C CYS A 74 -16.27 11.36 -19.70
#